data_AF-A0A519UPH3-F1
#
_entry.id   AF-A0A519UPH3-F1
#
_cell.length_a   1.000
_cell.length_b   1.000
_cell.length_c   1.000
_cell.angle_alpha   90.00
_cell.angle_beta   90.00
_cell.angle_gamma   90.00
#
_symmetry.space_group_name_H-M   'P 1'
#
loop_
_entity.id
_entity.type
_entity.pdbx_description
1 polymer ?
#
loop_
_entity_poly.entity_id
_entity_poly.type
_entity_poly.pdbx_seq_one_letter_code
_entity_poly.pdbx_strand_id
1 'polypeptide(L)' 'MLHGHGDDGYRHARPVIADFSTNVWYGGPPAGLQEYVFSQWPTVSRYPEVLAESLAARIAAHHGVAPAQVLVS' A
#
# COMPACT_ATOMS: atom_id res chain seq x y z
N MET A 1 -16.97 14.07 3.05
CA MET A 1 -17.12 13.23 4.25
C MET A 1 -17.09 14.11 5.47
N LEU A 2 -18.03 13.93 6.40
CA LEU A 2 -18.29 14.88 7.48
C LEU A 2 -17.15 14.97 8.52
N HIS A 3 -16.30 13.94 8.63
CA HIS A 3 -15.34 13.81 9.73
C HIS A 3 -13.95 13.26 9.34
N GLY A 4 -13.60 13.17 8.05
CA GLY A 4 -12.31 12.63 7.62
C GLY A 4 -12.33 12.05 6.20
N HIS A 5 -11.39 11.16 5.89
CA HIS A 5 -11.24 10.50 4.59
C HIS A 5 -11.96 9.14 4.49
N GLY A 6 -12.86 8.82 5.41
CA GLY A 6 -13.61 7.55 5.45
C GLY A 6 -12.92 6.49 6.30
N ASP A 7 -13.27 5.22 6.05
CA ASP A 7 -12.73 4.03 6.74
C ASP A 7 -12.89 4.07 8.27
N ASP A 8 -13.93 4.75 8.74
CA ASP A 8 -14.20 4.94 10.17
C ASP A 8 -15.21 3.93 10.73
N GLY A 9 -15.35 2.78 10.08
CA GLY A 9 -16.18 1.66 10.50
C GLY A 9 -15.94 1.24 11.96
N TYR A 10 -14.70 1.38 12.45
CA TYR A 10 -14.32 1.10 13.84
C TYR A 10 -15.05 1.97 14.89
N ARG A 11 -15.64 3.11 14.48
CA ARG A 11 -16.40 4.02 15.36
C ARG A 11 -17.86 3.60 15.51
N HIS A 12 -18.33 2.67 14.69
CA HIS A 12 -19.72 2.25 14.66
C HIS A 12 -19.88 0.90 15.37
N ALA A 13 -20.86 0.81 16.28
CA ALA A 13 -21.16 -0.43 16.98
C ALA A 13 -21.77 -1.53 16.06
N ARG A 14 -22.11 -1.18 14.82
CA ARG A 14 -22.69 -2.10 13.84
C ARG A 14 -21.66 -2.41 12.75
N PRO A 15 -21.58 -3.66 12.28
CA PRO A 15 -20.73 -4.02 11.15
C PRO A 15 -21.08 -3.22 9.90
N VAL A 16 -20.05 -2.78 9.17
CA VAL A 16 -20.21 -2.17 7.84
C VAL A 16 -20.45 -3.29 6.83
N ILE A 17 -21.62 -3.27 6.17
CA ILE A 17 -21.99 -4.26 5.14
C ILE A 17 -21.46 -3.83 3.77
N ALA A 18 -21.41 -2.52 3.53
CA ALA A 18 -20.85 -1.94 2.32
C ALA A 18 -20.21 -0.59 2.68
N ASP A 19 -18.93 -0.44 2.33
CA ASP A 19 -18.17 0.79 2.58
C ASP A 19 -18.05 1.60 1.29
N PHE A 20 -18.80 2.71 1.23
CA PHE A 20 -18.71 3.71 0.16
C PHE A 20 -17.98 4.98 0.60
N SER A 21 -17.34 4.93 1.77
CA SER A 21 -16.62 6.06 2.35
C SER A 21 -15.17 6.13 1.86
N THR A 22 -14.63 5.12 1.16
CA THR A 22 -13.25 5.13 0.69
C THR A 22 -13.15 4.99 -0.83
N ASN A 23 -11.99 5.38 -1.37
CA ASN A 23 -11.63 5.07 -2.76
C ASN A 23 -10.73 3.82 -2.84
N VAL A 24 -10.70 2.99 -1.80
CA VAL A 24 -9.92 1.75 -1.78
C VAL A 24 -10.59 0.74 -2.70
N TRP A 25 -9.78 0.04 -3.50
CA TRP A 25 -10.29 -1.01 -4.38
C TRP A 25 -10.94 -2.15 -3.58
N TYR A 26 -12.22 -2.40 -3.82
CA TYR A 26 -13.01 -3.39 -3.08
C TYR A 26 -12.65 -4.85 -3.41
N GLY A 27 -11.93 -5.11 -4.52
CA GLY A 27 -11.57 -6.46 -4.95
C GLY A 27 -10.44 -7.10 -4.14
N GLY A 28 -9.93 -6.41 -3.12
CA GLY A 28 -8.88 -6.91 -2.23
C GLY A 28 -7.47 -6.87 -2.86
N PRO A 29 -6.46 -7.33 -2.09
CA PRO A 29 -5.07 -7.36 -2.55
C PRO A 29 -4.87 -8.43 -3.64
N PRO A 30 -3.83 -8.30 -4.50
CA PRO A 30 -3.40 -9.35 -5.40
C PRO A 30 -3.15 -10.67 -4.67
N ALA A 31 -3.50 -11.79 -5.31
CA ALA A 31 -3.24 -13.13 -4.77
C ALA A 31 -1.75 -13.32 -4.45
N GLY A 32 -1.44 -13.83 -3.25
CA GLY A 32 -0.06 -14.05 -2.81
C GLY A 32 0.62 -12.84 -2.18
N LEU A 33 0.04 -11.63 -2.28
CA LEU A 33 0.68 -10.42 -1.74
C LEU A 33 0.82 -10.50 -0.22
N GLN A 34 -0.22 -10.93 0.47
CA GLN A 34 -0.22 -11.03 1.93
C GLN A 34 0.83 -12.05 2.39
N GLU A 35 0.85 -13.23 1.80
CA GLU A 35 1.80 -14.31 2.10
C GLU A 35 3.24 -13.85 1.88
N TYR A 36 3.50 -13.14 0.77
CA TYR A 36 4.80 -12.57 0.49
C TYR A 36 5.21 -11.55 1.55
N VAL A 37 4.35 -10.60 1.91
CA VAL A 37 4.64 -9.61 2.96
C VAL A 37 4.99 -10.30 4.28
N PHE A 38 4.21 -11.31 4.70
CA PHE A 38 4.49 -12.05 5.93
C PHE A 38 5.78 -12.88 5.85
N SER A 39 6.15 -13.40 4.67
CA SER A 39 7.44 -14.08 4.48
C SER A 39 8.63 -13.15 4.72
N GLN A 40 8.46 -11.83 4.54
CA GLN A 40 9.50 -10.83 4.77
C GLN A 40 9.57 -10.36 6.23
N TRP A 41 8.71 -10.86 7.13
CA TRP A 41 8.69 -10.45 8.54
C TRP A 41 10.06 -10.39 9.23
N PRO A 42 11.01 -11.32 8.99
CA PRO A 42 12.35 -11.25 9.59
C PRO A 42 13.19 -10.01 9.22
N THR A 43 12.83 -9.27 8.17
CA THR A 43 13.59 -8.10 7.70
C THR A 43 13.08 -6.78 8.27
N VAL A 44 11.87 -6.76 8.85
CA VAL A 44 11.18 -5.53 9.33
C VAL A 44 11.96 -4.81 10.44
N SER A 45 12.81 -5.51 11.17
CA SER A 45 13.66 -4.92 12.23
C SER A 45 14.90 -4.19 11.72
N ARG A 46 15.06 -4.04 10.40
CA ARG A 46 16.21 -3.40 9.74
C ARG A 46 15.75 -2.19 8.96
N TYR A 47 16.60 -1.17 8.88
CA TYR A 47 16.34 -0.05 7.96
C TYR A 47 16.31 -0.55 6.52
N PRO A 48 15.37 -0.05 5.69
CA PRO A 48 15.39 -0.31 4.26
C PRO A 48 16.53 0.45 3.57
N GLU A 49 16.65 0.28 2.27
CA GLU A 49 17.39 1.18 1.39
C GLU A 49 16.97 2.63 1.64
N VAL A 50 17.94 3.54 1.79
CA VAL A 50 17.71 4.94 2.21
C VAL A 50 16.80 5.68 1.23
N LEU A 51 16.91 5.39 -0.07
CA LEU A 51 16.14 6.03 -1.12
C LEU A 51 15.17 5.07 -1.82
N ALA A 52 15.04 3.83 -1.31
CA ALA A 52 14.33 2.74 -1.98
C ALA A 52 14.76 2.58 -3.45
N GLU A 53 16.06 2.71 -3.73
CA GLU A 53 16.64 2.73 -5.08
C GLU A 53 16.24 1.51 -5.92
N SER A 54 16.15 0.33 -5.31
CA SER A 54 15.70 -0.90 -5.96
C SER A 54 14.22 -0.82 -6.37
N LEU A 55 13.36 -0.20 -5.55
CA LEU A 55 11.95 -0.01 -5.89
C LEU A 55 11.79 1.05 -6.98
N ALA A 56 12.48 2.19 -6.86
CA ALA A 56 12.47 3.25 -7.86
C ALA A 56 12.91 2.73 -9.24
N ALA A 57 13.97 1.92 -9.31
CA ALA A 57 14.43 1.30 -10.54
C ALA A 57 13.38 0.36 -11.16
N ARG A 58 12.68 -0.44 -10.36
CA ARG A 58 11.61 -1.34 -10.82
C ARG A 58 10.40 -0.57 -11.35
N ILE A 59 9.99 0.50 -10.67
CA ILE A 59 8.91 1.40 -11.12
C ILE A 59 9.31 2.06 -12.45
N ALA A 60 10.52 2.60 -12.52
CA ALA A 60 11.04 3.24 -13.73
C ALA A 60 11.03 2.29 -14.93
N ALA A 61 11.51 1.06 -14.73
CA ALA A 61 11.49 0.02 -15.77
C ALA A 61 10.06 -0.36 -16.20
N HIS A 62 9.14 -0.50 -15.25
CA HIS A 62 7.73 -0.83 -15.55
C HIS A 62 7.05 0.26 -16.39
N HIS A 63 7.33 1.53 -16.12
CA HIS A 63 6.72 2.66 -16.82
C HIS A 63 7.54 3.18 -18.02
N GLY A 64 8.73 2.62 -18.29
CA GLY A 64 9.59 3.04 -19.40
C GLY A 64 10.19 4.44 -19.23
N VAL A 65 10.47 4.85 -18.00
CA VAL A 65 11.07 6.16 -17.67
C VAL A 65 12.46 5.99 -17.05
N ALA A 66 13.23 7.08 -16.94
CA ALA A 66 14.52 7.03 -16.25
C ALA A 66 14.33 6.93 -14.73
N PRO A 67 15.19 6.19 -13.99
CA PRO A 67 15.10 6.10 -12.53
C PRO A 67 15.12 7.45 -11.81
N ALA A 68 15.86 8.43 -12.34
CA ALA A 68 15.91 9.80 -11.79
C ALA A 68 14.58 10.57 -11.90
N GLN A 69 13.60 10.03 -12.64
CA GLN A 69 12.24 10.59 -12.74
C GLN A 69 11.27 9.95 -11.75
N VAL A 70 11.73 9.02 -10.92
CA VAL A 70 10.93 8.34 -9.90
C VAL A 70 11.43 8.74 -8.51
N LEU A 71 10.52 9.23 -7.69
CA LEU A 71 10.72 9.45 -6.26
C LEU A 71 9.82 8.50 -5.48
N VAL A 72 10.39 7.77 -4.52
CA VAL A 72 9.64 6.95 -3.56
C VAL A 72 9.70 7.65 -2.21
N SER A 73 8.55 7.81 -1.54
CA SER A 73 8.39 8.53 -0.27
C SER A 73 7.53 7.75 0.71
#